data_AF-A0A8S9MLR3-F1
#
_entry.id   AF-A0A8S9MLR3-F1
#
_cell.length_a   1.000
_cell.length_b   1.000
_cell.length_c   1.000
_cell.angle_alpha   90.00
_cell.angle_beta   90.00
_cell.angle_gamma   90.00
#
_symmetry.space_group_name_H-M   'P 1'
#
loop_
_entity.id
_entity.type
_entity.pdbx_description
1 polymer ?
#
loop_
_entity_poly.entity_id
_entity_poly.type
_entity_poly.pdbx_seq_one_letter_code
_entity_poly.pdbx_strand_id
1 'polypeptide(L)'
;MRRVQVALLRNSIKLALKQLKNWMAPDKAKTSLTTFPASAEIVSEPLGVVLVISAWNYPFLLSIDPVIGAISAGNAVVLKPSELAPASSSLLAKLLEQYLDPSAVRVIEGAVTETTLLLEQKWDKIFYTGSSKIGRIIMMAAAKHLIPVVLELGGKSPVVIDSDTNLKITVKRIIAGKWGCNNGQACISPDYILTTKEYAPKVIDAMKQELEAFYGKNPMESKDMSRIVNSNHFDRLSKILEEKEVSDKIVYGGQKNRDNL
;
A
#
# COMPACT_ATOMS: atom_id res chain seq x y z
N MET A 1 0.83 -11.46 -9.21
CA MET A 1 0.42 -10.62 -8.04
C MET A 1 -0.22 -11.39 -6.89
N ARG A 2 -1.24 -12.23 -7.10
CA ARG A 2 -1.92 -12.97 -6.01
C ARG A 2 -0.95 -13.74 -5.09
N ARG A 3 -0.02 -14.50 -5.68
CA ARG A 3 1.03 -15.23 -4.95
C ARG A 3 1.93 -14.33 -4.10
N VAL A 4 2.21 -13.11 -4.55
CA VAL A 4 3.08 -12.16 -3.84
C VAL A 4 2.39 -11.66 -2.57
N GLN A 5 1.14 -11.20 -2.67
CA GLN A 5 0.38 -10.74 -1.50
C GLN A 5 0.25 -11.85 -0.44
N VAL A 6 -0.09 -13.08 -0.85
CA VAL A 6 -0.21 -14.21 0.06
C VAL A 6 1.13 -14.60 0.69
N ALA A 7 2.21 -14.62 -0.09
CA ALA A 7 3.54 -14.95 0.44
C ALA A 7 4.01 -13.94 1.49
N LEU A 8 3.82 -12.64 1.23
CA LEU A 8 4.15 -11.58 2.19
C LEU A 8 3.36 -11.73 3.48
N LEU A 9 2.04 -11.92 3.40
CA LEU A 9 1.21 -12.12 4.58
C LEU A 9 1.61 -13.37 5.38
N ARG A 10 1.93 -14.48 4.72
CA ARG A 10 2.43 -15.68 5.40
C ARG A 10 3.73 -15.40 6.16
N ASN A 11 4.59 -14.54 5.63
CA ASN A 11 5.81 -14.13 6.32
C ASN A 11 5.50 -13.24 7.53
N SER A 12 4.58 -12.27 7.39
CA SER A 12 4.14 -11.43 8.51
C SER A 12 3.52 -12.25 9.64
N ILE A 13 2.66 -13.22 9.33
CA ILE A 13 2.07 -14.13 10.31
C ILE A 13 3.15 -14.97 11.00
N LYS A 14 4.08 -15.55 10.24
CA LYS A 14 5.19 -16.34 10.80
C LYS A 14 6.09 -15.50 11.72
N LEU A 15 6.36 -14.25 11.33
CA LEU A 15 7.14 -13.33 12.15
C LEU A 15 6.41 -13.03 13.46
N ALA A 16 5.13 -12.67 13.39
CA ALA A 16 4.31 -12.41 14.57
C ALA A 16 4.27 -13.62 15.51
N LEU A 17 3.95 -14.82 15.00
CA LEU A 17 3.95 -16.04 15.80
C LEU A 17 5.30 -16.34 16.46
N LYS A 18 6.41 -16.05 15.77
CA LYS A 18 7.77 -16.26 16.29
C LYS A 18 8.14 -15.24 17.37
N GLN A 19 7.76 -13.97 17.21
CA GLN A 19 8.25 -12.87 18.04
C GLN A 19 7.26 -12.39 19.10
N LEU A 20 6.00 -12.80 19.05
CA LEU A 20 4.93 -12.28 19.92
C LEU A 20 5.32 -12.26 21.41
N LYS A 21 5.89 -13.36 21.93
CA LYS A 21 6.33 -13.45 23.33
C LYS A 21 7.41 -12.43 23.68
N ASN A 22 8.32 -12.14 22.75
CA ASN A 22 9.37 -11.16 22.95
C ASN A 22 8.81 -9.73 22.89
N TRP A 23 7.89 -9.46 21.95
CA TRP A 23 7.24 -8.14 21.82
C TRP A 23 6.36 -7.78 23.02
N MET A 24 5.81 -8.78 23.71
CA MET A 24 5.00 -8.59 24.92
C MET A 24 5.82 -8.53 26.21
N ALA A 25 7.11 -8.90 26.18
CA ALA A 25 7.93 -8.91 27.39
C ALA A 25 8.26 -7.47 27.83
N PRO A 26 8.25 -7.17 29.15
CA PRO A 26 8.70 -5.87 29.64
C PRO A 26 10.17 -5.60 29.31
N ASP A 27 10.45 -4.39 28.81
CA ASP A 27 11.81 -3.94 28.54
C ASP A 27 12.34 -3.14 29.73
N LYS A 28 13.51 -3.52 30.26
CA LYS A 28 14.13 -2.78 31.36
C LYS A 28 14.51 -1.36 30.93
N ALA A 29 14.10 -0.38 31.73
CA ALA A 29 14.42 1.03 31.52
C ALA A 29 15.52 1.49 32.48
N LYS A 30 16.34 2.44 32.01
CA LYS A 30 17.38 3.06 32.84
C LYS A 30 16.74 3.97 33.88
N THR A 31 17.20 3.87 35.12
CA THR A 31 16.84 4.78 36.22
C THR A 31 17.98 5.77 36.50
N SER A 32 17.66 6.87 37.19
CA SER A 32 18.63 7.88 37.60
C SER A 32 18.93 7.77 39.10
N LEU A 33 19.99 8.44 39.55
CA LEU A 33 20.33 8.47 40.98
C LEU A 33 19.19 9.07 41.83
N THR A 34 18.43 10.00 41.26
CA THR A 34 17.27 10.62 41.92
C THR A 34 16.11 9.66 42.16
N THR A 35 16.07 8.52 41.46
CA THR A 35 15.05 7.48 41.64
C THR A 35 15.58 6.23 42.34
N PHE A 36 16.83 6.23 42.82
CA PHE A 36 17.38 5.13 43.60
C PHE A 36 16.59 4.95 44.92
N PRO A 37 16.21 3.72 45.33
CA PRO A 37 16.60 2.42 44.79
C PRO A 37 15.61 1.78 43.79
N ALA A 38 14.73 2.56 43.17
CA ALA A 38 13.70 2.02 42.28
C ALA A 38 14.27 1.41 40.98
N SER A 39 13.52 0.45 40.42
CA SER A 39 13.69 -0.08 39.07
C SER A 39 12.59 0.45 38.15
N ALA A 40 12.82 0.43 36.83
CA ALA A 40 11.83 0.84 35.84
C ALA A 40 11.78 -0.17 34.69
N GLU A 41 10.58 -0.37 34.15
CA GLU A 41 10.30 -1.23 32.99
C GLU A 41 9.30 -0.54 32.07
N ILE A 42 9.35 -0.87 30.79
CA ILE A 42 8.39 -0.44 29.76
C ILE A 42 7.53 -1.67 29.42
N VAL A 43 6.23 -1.55 29.64
CA VAL A 43 5.25 -2.60 29.35
C VAL A 43 4.41 -2.19 28.16
N SER A 44 4.30 -3.06 27.17
CA SER A 44 3.43 -2.86 26.00
C SER A 44 2.01 -3.32 26.31
N GLU A 45 1.03 -2.44 26.15
CA GLU A 45 -0.38 -2.71 26.38
C GLU A 45 -1.20 -2.41 25.11
N PRO A 46 -2.34 -3.11 24.88
CA PRO A 46 -3.23 -2.81 23.77
C PRO A 46 -3.81 -1.39 23.93
N LEU A 47 -4.05 -0.73 22.80
CA LEU A 47 -4.74 0.56 22.80
C LEU A 47 -6.25 0.39 23.02
N GLY A 48 -6.84 -0.68 22.47
CA GLY A 48 -8.27 -0.96 22.56
C GLY A 48 -8.84 -1.43 21.21
N VAL A 49 -9.66 -0.61 20.58
CA VAL A 49 -10.32 -0.88 19.29
C VAL A 49 -9.66 -0.11 18.15
N VAL A 50 -9.14 -0.83 17.16
CA VAL A 50 -8.42 -0.28 16.01
C VAL A 50 -9.30 -0.33 14.76
N LEU A 51 -9.46 0.82 14.10
CA LEU A 51 -10.07 0.88 12.76
C LEU A 51 -8.98 0.81 11.69
N VAL A 52 -9.06 -0.18 10.81
CA VAL A 52 -8.18 -0.35 9.64
C VAL A 52 -8.98 -0.03 8.38
N ILE A 53 -8.59 1.00 7.62
CA ILE A 53 -9.18 1.36 6.34
C ILE A 53 -8.15 1.10 5.24
N SER A 54 -8.38 0.11 4.38
CA SER A 54 -7.38 -0.38 3.42
C SER A 54 -7.63 0.09 1.98
N ALA A 55 -6.56 0.10 1.16
CA ALA A 55 -6.61 0.50 -0.24
C ALA A 55 -6.87 -0.66 -1.20
N TRP A 56 -7.31 -0.33 -2.42
CA TRP A 56 -7.74 -1.30 -3.45
C TRP A 56 -6.60 -1.94 -4.26
N ASN A 57 -5.41 -1.35 -4.28
CA ASN A 57 -4.35 -1.74 -5.21
C ASN A 57 -3.61 -3.01 -4.80
N TYR A 58 -3.55 -3.30 -3.50
CA TYR A 58 -3.12 -4.59 -2.95
C TYR A 58 -4.10 -5.00 -1.85
N PRO A 59 -5.35 -5.31 -2.22
CA PRO A 59 -6.50 -5.26 -1.32
C PRO A 59 -6.48 -6.36 -0.26
N PHE A 60 -5.65 -7.39 -0.42
CA PHE A 60 -5.47 -8.43 0.58
C PHE A 60 -4.31 -8.10 1.52
N LEU A 61 -3.15 -7.73 0.96
CA LEU A 61 -1.98 -7.34 1.76
C LEU A 61 -2.26 -6.15 2.67
N LEU A 62 -2.80 -5.05 2.11
CA LEU A 62 -3.04 -3.80 2.83
C LEU A 62 -4.22 -3.89 3.81
N SER A 63 -5.07 -4.92 3.67
CA SER A 63 -6.11 -5.23 4.64
C SER A 63 -5.56 -6.04 5.80
N ILE A 64 -4.87 -7.15 5.50
CA ILE A 64 -4.54 -8.16 6.50
C ILE A 64 -3.26 -7.84 7.27
N ASP A 65 -2.26 -7.23 6.65
CA ASP A 65 -0.99 -6.92 7.32
C ASP A 65 -1.17 -6.01 8.56
N PRO A 66 -1.89 -4.87 8.48
CA PRO A 66 -2.20 -4.07 9.67
C PRO A 66 -3.11 -4.79 10.68
N VAL A 67 -4.02 -5.67 10.22
CA VAL A 67 -4.85 -6.50 11.13
C VAL A 67 -3.99 -7.49 11.92
N ILE A 68 -2.99 -8.12 11.30
CA ILE A 68 -2.02 -8.99 11.99
C ILE A 68 -1.31 -8.20 13.09
N GLY A 69 -0.85 -6.99 12.79
CA GLY A 69 -0.18 -6.13 13.77
C GLY A 69 -1.11 -5.76 14.94
N ALA A 70 -2.35 -5.35 14.65
CA ALA A 70 -3.32 -4.96 15.67
C ALA A 70 -3.70 -6.13 16.59
N ILE A 71 -3.96 -7.31 16.03
CA ILE A 71 -4.23 -8.55 16.80
C ILE A 71 -3.01 -8.94 17.63
N SER A 72 -1.80 -8.87 17.05
CA SER A 72 -0.56 -9.20 17.78
C SER A 72 -0.31 -8.26 18.95
N ALA A 73 -0.77 -7.01 18.86
CA ALA A 73 -0.72 -6.04 19.95
C ALA A 73 -1.91 -6.15 20.93
N GLY A 74 -2.79 -7.15 20.79
CA GLY A 74 -3.89 -7.43 21.72
C GLY A 74 -5.15 -6.59 21.52
N ASN A 75 -5.34 -5.97 20.35
CA ASN A 75 -6.46 -5.07 20.08
C ASN A 75 -7.65 -5.79 19.42
N ALA A 76 -8.86 -5.27 19.65
CA ALA A 76 -10.00 -5.53 18.78
C ALA A 76 -9.85 -4.71 17.48
N VAL A 77 -10.41 -5.21 16.37
CA VAL A 77 -10.20 -4.63 15.03
C VAL A 77 -11.50 -4.54 14.24
N VAL A 78 -11.72 -3.39 13.64
CA VAL A 78 -12.69 -3.22 12.56
C VAL A 78 -11.93 -2.96 11.26
N LEU A 79 -12.10 -3.84 10.28
CA LEU A 79 -11.53 -3.68 8.95
C LEU A 79 -12.59 -3.11 7.99
N LYS A 80 -12.27 -1.99 7.34
CA LYS A 80 -13.01 -1.42 6.22
C LYS A 80 -12.21 -1.61 4.93
N PRO A 81 -12.48 -2.66 4.14
CA PRO A 81 -11.83 -2.87 2.86
C PRO A 81 -12.32 -1.86 1.80
N SER A 82 -11.51 -1.64 0.76
CA SER A 82 -11.90 -0.74 -0.33
C SER A 82 -12.97 -1.35 -1.24
N GLU A 83 -14.01 -0.56 -1.49
CA GLU A 83 -15.10 -0.82 -2.43
C GLU A 83 -14.63 -0.93 -3.90
N LEU A 84 -13.44 -0.42 -4.23
CA LEU A 84 -12.86 -0.52 -5.57
C LEU A 84 -12.22 -1.90 -5.84
N ALA A 85 -12.21 -2.79 -4.86
CA ALA A 85 -11.81 -4.20 -5.01
C ALA A 85 -12.90 -5.14 -4.46
N PRO A 86 -14.13 -5.12 -5.00
CA PRO A 86 -15.32 -5.71 -4.38
C PRO A 86 -15.20 -7.23 -4.17
N ALA A 87 -14.58 -7.95 -5.11
CA ALA A 87 -14.35 -9.39 -4.95
C ALA A 87 -13.40 -9.72 -3.78
N SER A 88 -12.42 -8.84 -3.50
CA SER A 88 -11.52 -9.02 -2.36
C SER A 88 -12.20 -8.59 -1.06
N SER A 89 -12.97 -7.50 -1.09
CA SER A 89 -13.79 -7.02 0.04
C SER A 89 -14.72 -8.11 0.56
N SER A 90 -15.54 -8.69 -0.33
CA SER A 90 -16.53 -9.71 0.02
C SER A 90 -15.86 -11.00 0.51
N LEU A 91 -14.74 -11.38 -0.10
CA LEU A 91 -13.96 -12.53 0.35
C LEU A 91 -13.38 -12.31 1.76
N LEU A 92 -12.87 -11.11 2.05
CA LEU A 92 -12.36 -10.76 3.37
C LEU A 92 -13.47 -10.80 4.42
N ALA A 93 -14.64 -10.22 4.13
CA ALA A 93 -15.79 -10.24 5.03
C ALA A 93 -16.18 -11.68 5.39
N LYS A 94 -16.34 -12.54 4.39
CA LYS A 94 -16.67 -13.96 4.58
C LYS A 94 -15.61 -14.71 5.39
N LEU A 95 -14.33 -14.59 5.02
CA LEU A 95 -13.28 -15.41 5.63
C LEU A 95 -12.95 -14.95 7.05
N LEU A 96 -12.90 -13.65 7.33
CA LEU A 96 -12.53 -13.18 8.66
C LEU A 96 -13.61 -13.55 9.69
N GLU A 97 -14.88 -13.46 9.32
CA GLU A 97 -15.99 -13.91 10.17
C GLU A 97 -15.94 -15.44 10.42
N GLN A 98 -15.50 -16.23 9.43
CA GLN A 98 -15.41 -17.68 9.56
C GLN A 98 -14.26 -18.13 10.47
N TYR A 99 -13.11 -17.44 10.43
CA TYR A 99 -11.87 -17.92 11.05
C TYR A 99 -11.42 -17.15 12.30
N LEU A 100 -11.94 -15.94 12.54
CA LEU A 100 -11.58 -15.11 13.68
C LEU A 100 -12.78 -14.90 14.61
N ASP A 101 -12.50 -14.48 15.85
CA ASP A 101 -13.53 -14.15 16.82
C ASP A 101 -14.35 -12.95 16.31
N PRO A 102 -15.64 -13.14 15.96
CA PRO A 102 -16.44 -12.08 15.38
C PRO A 102 -16.74 -10.97 16.40
N SER A 103 -16.62 -11.21 17.71
CA SER A 103 -16.76 -10.15 18.72
C SER A 103 -15.54 -9.22 18.78
N ALA A 104 -14.36 -9.70 18.37
CA ALA A 104 -13.11 -8.93 18.41
C ALA A 104 -12.67 -8.44 17.03
N VAL A 105 -13.01 -9.13 15.95
CA VAL A 105 -12.64 -8.76 14.58
C VAL A 105 -13.87 -8.70 13.68
N ARG A 106 -14.18 -7.51 13.16
CA ARG A 106 -15.31 -7.28 12.25
C ARG A 106 -14.85 -6.68 10.94
N VAL A 107 -15.55 -7.04 9.86
CA VAL A 107 -15.38 -6.42 8.55
C VAL A 107 -16.62 -5.60 8.23
N ILE A 108 -16.45 -4.33 7.90
CA ILE A 108 -17.53 -3.44 7.47
C ILE A 108 -17.27 -3.06 6.02
N GLU A 109 -18.06 -3.63 5.11
CA GLU A 109 -18.03 -3.25 3.71
C GLU A 109 -18.78 -1.94 3.48
N GLY A 110 -18.44 -1.21 2.42
CA GLY A 110 -19.10 0.04 2.07
C GLY A 110 -18.17 1.04 1.39
N ALA A 111 -18.70 2.20 1.06
CA ALA A 111 -17.98 3.27 0.38
C ALA A 111 -17.86 4.49 1.32
N VAL A 112 -18.12 5.69 0.80
CA VAL A 112 -17.94 6.95 1.51
C VAL A 112 -18.90 7.07 2.70
N THR A 113 -20.16 6.66 2.56
CA THR A 113 -21.19 6.78 3.61
C THR A 113 -20.80 5.99 4.85
N GLU A 114 -20.48 4.71 4.70
CA GLU A 114 -20.09 3.83 5.79
C GLU A 114 -18.77 4.27 6.41
N THR A 115 -17.81 4.70 5.59
CA THR A 115 -16.54 5.25 6.09
C THR A 115 -16.78 6.50 6.93
N THR A 116 -17.72 7.37 6.54
CA THR A 116 -18.05 8.58 7.29
C THR A 116 -18.67 8.25 8.65
N LEU A 117 -19.63 7.31 8.68
CA LEU A 117 -20.25 6.84 9.91
C LEU A 117 -19.25 6.16 10.86
N LEU A 118 -18.31 5.38 10.31
CA LEU A 118 -17.22 4.78 11.08
C LEU A 118 -16.33 5.87 11.70
N LEU A 119 -16.02 6.95 10.98
CA LEU A 119 -15.18 8.04 11.47
C LEU A 119 -15.86 8.93 12.53
N GLU A 120 -17.17 8.79 12.75
CA GLU A 120 -17.89 9.42 13.87
C GLU A 120 -17.77 8.63 15.18
N GLN A 121 -17.31 7.38 15.13
CA GLN A 121 -17.14 6.54 16.30
C GLN A 121 -15.83 6.85 17.04
N LYS A 122 -15.77 6.50 18.32
CA LYS A 122 -14.56 6.59 19.13
C LYS A 122 -13.71 5.33 18.91
N TRP A 123 -12.52 5.52 18.36
CA TRP A 123 -11.51 4.48 18.19
C TRP A 123 -10.31 4.79 19.05
N ASP A 124 -9.55 3.77 19.43
CA ASP A 124 -8.29 3.96 20.16
C ASP A 124 -7.11 4.11 19.18
N LYS A 125 -7.29 3.70 17.92
CA LYS A 125 -6.37 3.98 16.81
C LYS A 125 -7.08 3.89 15.46
N ILE A 126 -6.67 4.71 14.50
CA ILE A 126 -7.03 4.55 13.09
C ILE A 126 -5.79 4.30 12.25
N PHE A 127 -5.81 3.24 11.45
CA PHE A 127 -4.81 2.93 10.43
C PHE A 127 -5.43 3.11 9.04
N TYR A 128 -4.90 4.02 8.24
CA TYR A 128 -5.40 4.29 6.90
C TYR A 128 -4.30 4.13 5.85
N THR A 129 -4.60 3.42 4.77
CA THR A 129 -3.80 3.45 3.55
C THR A 129 -4.60 4.03 2.40
N GLY A 130 -4.04 5.03 1.71
CA GLY A 130 -4.63 5.56 0.49
C GLY A 130 -4.14 6.95 0.10
N SER A 131 -5.07 7.85 -0.24
CA SER A 131 -4.72 9.16 -0.80
C SER A 131 -4.57 10.24 0.27
N SER A 132 -3.67 11.20 0.06
CA SER A 132 -3.46 12.30 1.01
C SER A 132 -4.70 13.18 1.19
N LYS A 133 -5.58 13.28 0.18
CA LYS A 133 -6.87 13.98 0.30
C LYS A 133 -7.75 13.35 1.38
N ILE A 134 -7.90 12.03 1.34
CA ILE A 134 -8.72 11.29 2.31
C ILE A 134 -7.98 11.15 3.65
N GLY A 135 -6.65 11.01 3.65
CA GLY A 135 -5.85 11.00 4.88
C GLY A 135 -6.07 12.26 5.74
N ARG A 136 -6.16 13.44 5.11
CA ARG A 136 -6.52 14.68 5.82
C ARG A 136 -7.93 14.63 6.42
N ILE A 137 -8.91 14.08 5.71
CA ILE A 137 -10.28 13.93 6.21
C ILE A 137 -10.30 13.01 7.44
N ILE A 138 -9.58 11.89 7.38
CA ILE A 138 -9.47 10.96 8.50
C ILE A 138 -8.80 11.62 9.71
N MET A 139 -7.70 12.35 9.50
CA MET A 139 -7.02 13.06 10.59
C MET A 139 -7.91 14.13 11.23
N MET A 140 -8.70 14.87 10.44
CA MET A 140 -9.66 15.85 10.96
C MET A 140 -10.77 15.19 11.78
N ALA A 141 -11.26 14.02 11.37
CA ALA A 141 -12.26 13.27 12.14
C ALA A 141 -11.64 12.73 13.45
N ALA A 142 -10.45 12.13 13.37
CA ALA A 142 -9.70 11.60 14.50
C ALA A 142 -9.43 12.67 15.59
N ALA A 143 -9.15 13.91 15.18
CA ALA A 143 -8.87 15.02 16.09
C ALA A 143 -10.04 15.34 17.04
N LYS A 144 -11.29 15.08 16.64
CA LYS A 144 -12.47 15.30 17.50
C LYS A 144 -12.47 14.44 18.77
N HIS A 145 -11.74 13.33 18.74
CA HIS A 145 -11.66 12.36 19.84
C HIS A 145 -10.21 12.11 20.29
N LEU A 146 -9.25 12.92 19.82
CA LEU A 146 -7.81 12.78 20.10
C LEU A 146 -7.25 11.40 19.72
N ILE A 147 -7.75 10.81 18.64
CA ILE A 147 -7.39 9.46 18.21
C ILE A 147 -6.03 9.49 17.50
N PRO A 148 -5.04 8.67 17.91
CA PRO A 148 -3.79 8.54 17.18
C PRO A 148 -4.01 7.86 15.82
N VAL A 149 -3.40 8.41 14.77
CA VAL A 149 -3.53 7.89 13.40
C VAL A 149 -2.21 7.39 12.82
N VAL A 150 -2.29 6.38 11.97
CA VAL A 150 -1.23 6.02 11.01
C VAL A 150 -1.78 6.26 9.62
N LEU A 151 -1.09 7.07 8.83
CA LEU A 151 -1.50 7.45 7.47
C LEU A 151 -0.43 7.00 6.47
N GLU A 152 -0.66 5.86 5.83
CA GLU A 152 0.16 5.32 4.75
C GLU A 152 -0.32 5.92 3.42
N LEU A 153 0.36 6.99 2.97
CA LEU A 153 -0.06 7.79 1.83
C LEU A 153 0.84 7.57 0.61
N GLY A 154 0.49 8.25 -0.48
CA GLY A 154 1.28 8.26 -1.70
C GLY A 154 2.18 9.49 -1.84
N GLY A 155 2.88 9.52 -2.97
CA GLY A 155 3.72 10.63 -3.42
C GLY A 155 4.25 10.32 -4.81
N LYS A 156 5.24 11.10 -5.26
CA LYS A 156 5.99 10.79 -6.49
C LYS A 156 7.37 10.29 -6.10
N SER A 157 7.57 8.97 -6.16
CA SER A 157 8.84 8.34 -5.82
C SER A 157 9.85 8.51 -6.96
N PRO A 158 10.91 9.34 -6.81
CA PRO A 158 11.92 9.51 -7.86
C PRO A 158 12.83 8.29 -7.96
N VAL A 159 13.34 8.03 -9.16
CA VAL A 159 14.52 7.20 -9.38
C VAL A 159 15.61 8.03 -10.01
N VAL A 160 16.70 8.25 -9.29
CA VAL A 160 17.88 8.95 -9.80
C VAL A 160 18.82 7.91 -10.41
N ILE A 161 19.18 8.09 -11.68
CA ILE A 161 20.11 7.21 -12.40
C ILE A 161 21.37 8.01 -12.70
N ASP A 162 22.50 7.54 -12.17
CA ASP A 162 23.81 8.04 -12.54
C ASP A 162 24.33 7.34 -13.81
N SER A 163 25.19 8.04 -14.53
CA SER A 163 25.87 7.60 -15.74
C SER A 163 26.81 6.40 -15.52
N ASP A 164 27.32 6.24 -14.29
CA ASP A 164 28.16 5.12 -13.87
C ASP A 164 27.34 4.02 -13.15
N THR A 165 26.32 3.49 -13.83
CA THR A 165 25.52 2.37 -13.31
C THR A 165 25.48 1.19 -14.27
N ASN A 166 25.24 -0.01 -13.73
CA ASN A 166 24.92 -1.16 -14.56
C ASN A 166 23.51 -0.98 -15.16
N LEU A 167 23.45 -0.32 -16.31
CA LEU A 167 22.21 0.11 -16.93
C LEU A 167 21.22 -1.04 -17.16
N LYS A 168 21.71 -2.21 -17.56
CA LYS A 168 20.88 -3.39 -17.80
C LYS A 168 20.15 -3.84 -16.53
N ILE A 169 20.87 -3.93 -15.41
CA ILE A 169 20.27 -4.30 -14.12
C ILE A 169 19.35 -3.19 -13.61
N THR A 170 19.78 -1.94 -13.72
CA THR A 170 19.02 -0.76 -13.31
C THR A 170 17.64 -0.74 -13.99
N VAL A 171 17.62 -0.81 -15.32
CA VAL A 171 16.40 -0.77 -16.13
C VAL A 171 15.48 -1.95 -15.82
N LYS A 172 16.04 -3.17 -15.71
CA LYS A 172 15.26 -4.36 -15.33
C LYS A 172 14.55 -4.19 -13.99
N ARG A 173 15.24 -3.64 -12.99
CA ARG A 173 14.66 -3.39 -11.66
C ARG A 173 13.60 -2.29 -11.70
N ILE A 174 13.83 -1.22 -12.46
CA ILE A 174 12.85 -0.15 -12.66
C ILE A 174 11.58 -0.70 -13.32
N ILE A 175 11.72 -1.50 -14.38
CA ILE A 175 10.56 -2.06 -15.08
C ILE A 175 9.76 -3.01 -14.18
N ALA A 176 10.45 -3.87 -13.43
CA ALA A 176 9.80 -4.73 -12.44
C ALA A 176 9.05 -3.91 -11.37
N GLY A 177 9.65 -2.83 -10.85
CA GLY A 177 9.03 -1.95 -9.86
C GLY A 177 7.93 -1.05 -10.40
N LYS A 178 7.99 -0.65 -11.68
CA LYS A 178 6.98 0.19 -12.32
C LYS A 178 5.82 -0.63 -12.83
N TRP A 179 6.04 -1.49 -13.82
CA TRP A 179 4.94 -2.23 -14.47
C TRP A 179 4.66 -3.58 -13.82
N GLY A 180 5.70 -4.27 -13.31
CA GLY A 180 5.52 -5.56 -12.63
C GLY A 180 4.72 -5.45 -11.33
N CYS A 181 4.81 -4.31 -10.65
CA CYS A 181 4.04 -3.97 -9.45
C CYS A 181 2.69 -3.32 -9.79
N ASN A 182 1.75 -4.13 -10.29
CA ASN A 182 0.36 -3.72 -10.56
C ASN A 182 0.21 -2.61 -11.59
N ASN A 183 1.00 -2.68 -12.67
CA ASN A 183 0.96 -1.71 -13.76
C ASN A 183 1.08 -0.25 -13.25
N GLY A 184 2.02 -0.04 -12.32
CA GLY A 184 2.30 1.26 -11.71
C GLY A 184 1.36 1.68 -10.59
N GLN A 185 0.33 0.89 -10.28
CA GLN A 185 -0.65 1.17 -9.23
C GLN A 185 -0.10 0.76 -7.85
N ALA A 186 1.07 1.29 -7.47
CA ALA A 186 1.69 1.07 -6.17
C ALA A 186 2.28 2.36 -5.63
N CYS A 187 2.07 2.65 -4.33
CA CYS A 187 2.55 3.88 -3.70
C CYS A 187 4.08 4.04 -3.76
N ILE A 188 4.79 2.90 -3.73
CA ILE A 188 6.25 2.81 -3.80
C ILE A 188 6.77 2.63 -5.23
N SER A 189 5.90 2.66 -6.24
CA SER A 189 6.31 2.48 -7.65
C SER A 189 7.21 3.64 -8.09
N PRO A 190 8.24 3.41 -8.92
CA PRO A 190 8.97 4.46 -9.61
C PRO A 190 8.01 5.40 -10.33
N ASP A 191 7.90 6.64 -9.88
CA ASP A 191 6.96 7.59 -10.48
C ASP A 191 7.60 8.30 -11.67
N TYR A 192 8.83 8.79 -11.49
CA TYR A 192 9.61 9.46 -12.53
C TYR A 192 11.10 9.17 -12.38
N ILE A 193 11.85 9.34 -13.47
CA ILE A 193 13.29 9.13 -13.53
C ILE A 193 13.99 10.49 -13.67
N LEU A 194 15.08 10.67 -12.94
CA LEU A 194 16.01 11.79 -13.08
C LEU A 194 17.36 11.24 -13.53
N THR A 195 17.92 11.81 -14.59
CA THR A 195 19.24 11.45 -15.13
C THR A 195 19.83 12.65 -15.87
N THR A 196 21.13 12.60 -16.19
CA THR A 196 21.76 13.61 -17.05
C THR A 196 21.22 13.54 -18.48
N LYS A 197 21.26 14.68 -19.19
CA LYS A 197 20.73 14.84 -20.55
C LYS A 197 21.40 13.89 -21.54
N GLU A 198 22.71 13.69 -21.39
CA GLU A 198 23.55 12.87 -22.24
C GLU A 198 23.27 11.37 -22.04
N TYR A 199 22.82 10.98 -20.84
CA TYR A 199 22.54 9.59 -20.48
C TYR A 199 21.10 9.18 -20.76
N ALA A 200 20.16 10.13 -20.81
CA ALA A 200 18.74 9.86 -21.04
C ALA A 200 18.44 9.00 -22.28
N PRO A 201 19.06 9.21 -23.46
CA PRO A 201 18.81 8.36 -24.63
C PRO A 201 19.17 6.88 -24.37
N LYS A 202 20.31 6.64 -23.70
CA LYS A 202 20.75 5.27 -23.36
C LYS A 202 19.76 4.58 -22.44
N VAL A 203 19.24 5.31 -21.44
CA VAL A 203 18.22 4.80 -20.51
C VAL A 203 16.94 4.45 -21.27
N ILE A 204 16.46 5.35 -22.12
CA ILE A 204 15.23 5.15 -22.92
C ILE A 204 15.34 3.90 -23.78
N ASP A 205 16.44 3.73 -24.52
CA ASP A 205 16.59 2.60 -25.43
C ASP A 205 16.71 1.26 -24.68
N ALA A 206 17.43 1.24 -23.56
CA ALA A 206 17.48 0.06 -22.70
C ALA A 206 16.10 -0.27 -22.11
N MET A 207 15.31 0.73 -21.71
CA MET A 207 13.95 0.53 -21.19
C MET A 207 13.01 -0.06 -22.25
N LYS A 208 13.08 0.40 -23.50
CA LYS A 208 12.28 -0.16 -24.61
C LYS A 208 12.54 -1.66 -24.78
N GLN A 209 13.82 -2.04 -24.84
CA GLN A 209 14.23 -3.43 -25.02
C GLN A 209 13.74 -4.32 -23.88
N GLU A 210 13.90 -3.87 -22.64
CA GLU A 210 13.52 -4.66 -21.48
C GLU A 210 11.99 -4.71 -21.28
N LEU A 211 11.24 -3.68 -21.69
CA LEU A 211 9.77 -3.72 -21.72
C LEU A 211 9.24 -4.78 -22.68
N GLU A 212 9.81 -4.84 -23.89
CA GLU A 212 9.48 -5.89 -24.87
C GLU A 212 9.87 -7.28 -24.35
N ALA A 213 11.01 -7.40 -23.63
CA ALA A 213 11.40 -8.66 -23.00
C ALA A 213 10.44 -9.11 -21.89
N PHE A 214 9.86 -8.18 -21.13
CA PHE A 214 8.91 -8.49 -20.05
C PHE A 214 7.51 -8.81 -20.56
N TYR A 215 7.00 -8.05 -21.54
CA TYR A 215 5.58 -8.06 -21.91
C TYR A 215 5.33 -8.42 -23.38
N GLY A 216 6.38 -8.69 -24.16
CA GLY A 216 6.31 -8.92 -25.59
C GLY A 216 6.10 -7.63 -26.39
N LYS A 217 6.00 -7.79 -27.72
CA LYS A 217 5.79 -6.69 -28.66
C LYS A 217 4.47 -5.95 -28.49
N ASN A 218 3.44 -6.66 -28.01
CA ASN A 218 2.14 -6.09 -27.71
C ASN A 218 1.81 -6.27 -26.21
N PRO A 219 2.18 -5.31 -25.34
CA PRO A 219 1.93 -5.41 -23.91
C PRO A 219 0.45 -5.53 -23.53
N MET A 220 -0.48 -5.12 -24.39
CA MET A 220 -1.92 -5.22 -24.13
C MET A 220 -2.42 -6.68 -24.13
N GLU A 221 -1.76 -7.55 -24.90
CA GLU A 221 -2.07 -8.99 -24.96
C GLU A 221 -1.35 -9.78 -23.86
N SER A 222 -0.41 -9.15 -23.14
CA SER A 222 0.31 -9.81 -22.05
C SER A 222 -0.63 -10.21 -20.92
N LYS A 223 -0.53 -11.48 -20.52
CA LYS A 223 -1.24 -12.04 -19.35
C LYS A 223 -0.62 -11.59 -18.02
N ASP A 224 0.60 -11.06 -18.05
CA ASP A 224 1.35 -10.63 -16.88
C ASP A 224 1.16 -9.14 -16.55
N MET A 225 0.56 -8.36 -17.48
CA MET A 225 0.26 -6.95 -17.28
C MET A 225 -1.10 -6.77 -16.58
N SER A 226 -1.10 -6.07 -15.44
CA SER A 226 -2.34 -5.74 -14.73
C SER A 226 -3.12 -4.62 -15.43
N ARG A 227 -4.43 -4.57 -15.21
CA ARG A 227 -5.30 -3.53 -15.78
C ARG A 227 -5.53 -2.38 -14.80
N ILE A 228 -6.00 -1.24 -15.32
CA ILE A 228 -6.30 -0.06 -14.52
C ILE A 228 -7.63 -0.29 -13.80
N VAL A 229 -7.64 -0.05 -12.49
CA VAL A 229 -8.72 -0.47 -11.58
C VAL A 229 -10.15 -0.10 -12.01
N ASN A 230 -10.34 1.03 -12.68
CA ASN A 230 -11.64 1.46 -13.20
C ASN A 230 -11.51 2.54 -14.27
N SER A 231 -12.64 2.89 -14.87
CA SER A 231 -12.76 3.92 -15.91
C SER A 231 -12.29 5.30 -15.45
N ASN A 232 -12.60 5.71 -14.22
CA ASN A 232 -12.18 7.02 -13.70
C ASN A 232 -10.65 7.16 -13.63
N HIS A 233 -9.97 6.10 -13.16
CA HIS A 233 -8.51 6.07 -13.10
C HIS A 233 -7.89 5.97 -14.50
N PHE A 234 -8.52 5.25 -15.41
CA PHE A 234 -8.11 5.18 -16.81
C PHE A 234 -8.23 6.53 -17.51
N ASP A 235 -9.37 7.21 -17.38
CA ASP A 235 -9.62 8.51 -17.99
C ASP A 235 -8.64 9.56 -17.44
N ARG A 236 -8.36 9.54 -16.14
CA ARG A 236 -7.33 10.40 -15.53
C ARG A 236 -5.94 10.19 -16.14
N LEU A 237 -5.51 8.94 -16.31
CA LEU A 237 -4.21 8.63 -16.92
C LEU A 237 -4.19 8.98 -18.41
N SER A 238 -5.30 8.72 -19.11
CA SER A 238 -5.46 9.02 -20.53
C SER A 238 -5.35 10.51 -20.82
N LYS A 239 -5.96 11.33 -19.97
CA LYS A 239 -5.88 12.79 -20.04
C LYS A 239 -4.45 13.30 -19.91
N ILE A 240 -3.66 12.75 -18.98
CA ILE A 240 -2.24 13.13 -18.81
C ILE A 240 -1.45 12.85 -20.09
N LEU A 241 -1.74 11.74 -20.79
CA LEU A 241 -1.06 11.41 -22.05
C LEU A 241 -1.51 12.29 -23.23
N GLU A 242 -2.70 12.88 -23.16
CA GLU A 242 -3.28 13.75 -24.18
C GLU A 242 -2.89 15.24 -24.00
N GLU A 243 -2.35 15.60 -22.84
CA GLU A 243 -1.80 16.94 -22.62
C GLU A 243 -0.69 17.21 -23.64
N LYS A 244 -0.80 18.33 -24.37
CA LYS A 244 0.10 18.68 -25.48
C LYS A 244 1.58 18.61 -25.12
N GLU A 245 1.92 19.00 -23.89
CA GLU A 245 3.28 19.01 -23.35
C GLU A 245 3.86 17.59 -23.16
N VAL A 246 2.99 16.59 -23.09
CA VAL A 246 3.29 15.16 -22.93
C VAL A 246 3.17 14.43 -24.27
N SER A 247 2.08 14.63 -25.02
CA SER A 247 1.81 13.91 -26.28
C SER A 247 2.96 13.99 -27.27
N ASP A 248 3.55 15.17 -27.43
CA ASP A 248 4.64 15.45 -28.37
C ASP A 248 5.99 14.86 -27.91
N LYS A 249 6.05 14.34 -26.67
CA LYS A 249 7.26 13.79 -26.02
C LYS A 249 7.14 12.30 -25.71
N ILE A 250 6.09 11.63 -26.17
CA ILE A 250 5.95 10.17 -26.02
C ILE A 250 7.00 9.49 -26.92
N VAL A 251 8.03 8.90 -26.31
CA VAL A 251 9.13 8.23 -27.03
C VAL A 251 8.92 6.73 -27.22
N TYR A 252 7.96 6.13 -26.51
CA TYR A 252 7.58 4.72 -26.59
C TYR A 252 6.23 4.48 -25.91
N GLY A 253 5.41 3.58 -26.46
CA GLY A 253 4.09 3.26 -25.91
C GLY A 253 3.03 4.31 -26.24
N GLY A 254 2.14 4.60 -25.29
CA GLY A 254 1.04 5.57 -25.43
C GLY A 254 -0.29 4.97 -25.90
N GLN A 255 -0.31 3.68 -26.26
CA GLN A 255 -1.55 2.96 -26.59
C GLN A 255 -2.43 2.79 -25.35
N LYS A 256 -3.74 2.86 -25.56
CA LYS A 256 -4.76 2.81 -24.52
C LYS A 256 -5.91 1.93 -25.01
N ASN A 257 -6.45 1.08 -24.13
CA ASN A 257 -7.65 0.30 -24.42
C ASN A 257 -8.59 0.37 -23.20
N ARG A 258 -9.75 1.01 -23.39
CA ARG A 258 -10.76 1.20 -22.34
C ARG A 258 -11.67 -0.02 -22.18
N ASP A 259 -11.77 -0.86 -23.21
CA ASP A 259 -12.73 -1.96 -23.26
C ASP A 259 -12.28 -3.16 -22.41
N ASN A 260 -11.02 -3.16 -21.96
CA ASN A 260 -10.40 -4.24 -21.18
C ASN A 260 -9.71 -3.70 -19.92
N LEU A 261 -10.53 -3.17 -19.00
CA LEU A 261 -10.13 -2.71 -17.66
C LEU A 261 -10.26 -3.82 -16.60
#